data_AF-A0A966YY10-F1
#
_entry.id   AF-A0A966YY10-F1
#
_cell.length_a   1.000
_cell.length_b   1.000
_cell.length_c   1.000
_cell.angle_alpha   90.00
_cell.angle_beta   90.00
_cell.angle_gamma   90.00
#
_symmetry.space_group_name_H-M   'P 1'
#
loop_
_entity.id
_entity.type
_entity.pdbx_description
1 polymer ?
#
loop_
_entity_poly.entity_id
_entity_poly.type
_entity_poly.pdbx_seq_one_letter_code
_entity_poly.pdbx_strand_id
1 'polypeptide(L)'
;VVALAQLGFANAVATLGTACTPFHVRTLLRQTDRIIFSFDGDVAGQRAAQRALEACLPILSDDKEIRFLFLPSEHDPDSYIRQYGSAAFEQAINQAMPLSGFFFKLASDGNDLATPEGRAKTHHVAKPWLQSMPAIALRSQLLRELANRTASSVSA
;
A
#
# COMPACT_ATOMS: atom_id res chain seq x y z
N VAL A 1 8.10 -3.92 17.07
CA VAL A 1 9.53 -3.92 16.69
C VAL A 1 10.35 -4.87 17.55
N VAL A 2 10.40 -4.68 18.87
CA VAL A 2 11.22 -5.53 19.77
C VAL A 2 10.89 -7.01 19.64
N ALA A 3 9.61 -7.38 19.70
CA ALA A 3 9.19 -8.78 19.57
C ALA A 3 9.54 -9.39 18.21
N LEU A 4 9.32 -8.65 17.12
CA LEU A 4 9.70 -9.08 15.77
C LEU A 4 11.20 -9.36 15.67
N ALA A 5 12.04 -8.47 16.21
CA ALA A 5 13.49 -8.67 16.23
C ALA A 5 13.90 -9.92 17.02
N GLN A 6 13.28 -10.18 18.17
CA GLN A 6 13.51 -11.39 18.97
C GLN A 6 13.11 -12.68 18.24
N LEU A 7 12.17 -12.58 17.29
CA LEU A 7 11.59 -13.71 16.56
C LEU A 7 12.13 -13.85 15.12
N GLY A 8 13.26 -13.20 14.82
CA GLY A 8 13.99 -13.35 13.56
C GLY A 8 13.76 -12.25 12.52
N PHE A 9 12.90 -11.27 12.80
CA PHE A 9 12.56 -10.16 11.90
C PHE A 9 13.26 -8.86 12.35
N ALA A 10 14.58 -8.81 12.16
CA ALA A 10 15.43 -7.70 12.61
C ALA A 10 15.27 -6.40 11.79
N ASN A 11 14.58 -6.45 10.65
CA ASN A 11 14.35 -5.34 9.73
C ASN A 11 13.03 -4.58 9.99
N ALA A 12 12.38 -4.83 11.12
CA ALA A 12 11.16 -4.12 11.49
C ALA A 12 11.44 -2.73 12.09
N VAL A 13 10.71 -1.72 11.63
CA VAL A 13 10.75 -0.35 12.16
C VAL A 13 9.34 0.17 12.39
N ALA A 14 9.18 1.19 13.22
CA ALA A 14 7.89 1.82 13.50
C ALA A 14 8.01 3.36 13.52
N THR A 15 6.94 4.06 13.14
CA THR A 15 6.85 5.50 13.34
C THR A 15 6.65 5.82 14.82
N LEU A 16 7.23 6.92 15.30
CA LEU A 16 7.09 7.34 16.70
C LEU A 16 5.81 8.16 16.87
N GLY A 17 4.67 7.48 17.07
CA GLY A 17 3.38 8.10 17.43
C GLY A 17 2.80 9.04 16.37
N THR A 18 3.21 8.89 15.11
CA THR A 18 2.82 9.76 14.00
C THR A 18 2.46 8.94 12.76
N ALA A 19 1.67 9.54 11.87
CA ALA A 19 1.37 8.95 10.58
C ALA A 19 2.64 8.83 9.72
N CYS A 20 2.66 7.87 8.80
CA CYS A 20 3.72 7.78 7.79
C CYS A 20 3.74 9.06 6.94
N THR A 21 4.95 9.57 6.66
CA THR A 21 5.16 10.78 5.86
C THR A 21 6.05 10.46 4.66
N PRO A 22 6.02 11.27 3.58
CA PRO A 22 6.96 11.10 2.46
C PRO A 22 8.44 11.13 2.89
N PHE A 23 8.76 11.85 3.97
CA PHE A 23 10.11 11.86 4.54
C PHE A 23 10.52 10.49 5.11
N HIS A 24 9.62 9.82 5.85
CA HIS A 24 9.85 8.47 6.35
C HIS A 24 10.10 7.49 5.20
N VAL A 25 9.23 7.49 4.19
CA VAL A 25 9.33 6.58 3.05
C VAL A 25 10.61 6.84 2.25
N ARG A 26 10.95 8.10 1.97
CA ARG A 26 12.22 8.46 1.29
C ARG A 26 13.43 7.98 2.08
N THR A 27 13.40 8.10 3.40
CA THR A 27 14.50 7.63 4.27
C THR A 27 14.66 6.11 4.17
N LEU A 28 13.56 5.37 4.17
CA LEU A 28 13.57 3.91 4.03
C LEU A 28 14.03 3.46 2.64
N LEU A 29 13.57 4.10 1.56
CA LEU A 29 13.95 3.76 0.18
C LEU A 29 15.42 4.03 -0.15
N ARG A 30 16.14 4.76 0.71
CA ARG A 30 17.61 4.90 0.65
C ARG A 30 18.35 3.71 1.24
N GLN A 31 17.69 2.91 2.07
CA GLN A 31 18.27 1.77 2.79
C GLN A 31 17.86 0.42 2.17
N THR A 32 16.72 0.38 1.48
CA THR A 32 16.16 -0.84 0.89
C THR A 32 15.41 -0.52 -0.40
N ASP A 33 15.38 -1.50 -1.30
CA ASP A 33 14.56 -1.45 -2.51
C ASP A 33 13.13 -1.92 -2.26
N ARG A 34 12.86 -2.61 -1.15
CA ARG A 34 11.54 -3.16 -0.81
C ARG A 34 11.08 -2.70 0.57
N ILE A 35 9.87 -2.14 0.63
CA ILE A 35 9.16 -1.76 1.86
C ILE A 35 7.85 -2.54 1.95
N ILE A 36 7.56 -3.08 3.12
CA ILE A 36 6.29 -3.74 3.43
C ILE A 36 5.70 -3.02 4.63
N PHE A 37 4.59 -2.31 4.41
CA PHE A 37 3.83 -1.73 5.49
C PHE A 37 2.93 -2.79 6.11
N SER A 38 3.02 -2.97 7.43
CA SER A 38 2.08 -3.82 8.17
C SER A 38 1.10 -2.92 8.91
N PHE A 39 -0.19 -3.14 8.69
CA PHE A 39 -1.26 -2.44 9.40
C PHE A 39 -2.19 -3.44 10.07
N ASP A 40 -2.76 -3.01 11.19
CA ASP A 40 -3.79 -3.75 11.90
C ASP A 40 -5.05 -3.83 11.02
N GLY A 41 -5.82 -4.91 11.18
CA GLY A 41 -7.00 -5.19 10.35
C GLY A 41 -8.22 -4.28 10.60
N ASP A 42 -8.09 -3.23 11.43
CA ASP A 42 -9.19 -2.36 11.85
C ASP A 42 -9.35 -1.11 10.96
N VAL A 43 -10.36 -0.29 11.26
CA VAL A 43 -10.66 0.95 10.51
C VAL A 43 -9.50 1.97 10.64
N ALA A 44 -8.81 1.98 11.78
CA ALA A 44 -7.69 2.89 11.98
C ALA A 44 -6.49 2.48 11.10
N GLY A 45 -6.18 1.20 11.02
CA GLY A 45 -5.16 0.60 10.16
C GLY A 45 -5.43 0.84 8.68
N GLN A 46 -6.69 0.73 8.24
CA GLN A 46 -7.07 1.08 6.86
C GLN A 46 -6.80 2.55 6.52
N ARG A 47 -7.17 3.48 7.41
CA ARG A 47 -6.88 4.92 7.22
C ARG A 47 -5.38 5.20 7.22
N ALA A 48 -4.62 4.54 8.09
CA ALA A 48 -3.17 4.64 8.12
C ALA A 48 -2.53 4.08 6.84
N ALA A 49 -3.06 3.00 6.30
CA ALA A 49 -2.63 2.41 5.04
C ALA A 49 -2.85 3.35 3.86
N GLN A 50 -4.03 3.97 3.76
CA GLN A 50 -4.29 4.98 2.73
C GLN A 50 -3.29 6.14 2.82
N ARG A 51 -3.03 6.67 4.02
CA ARG A 51 -2.04 7.75 4.21
C ARG A 51 -0.63 7.32 3.82
N ALA A 52 -0.25 6.08 4.12
CA ALA A 52 1.04 5.53 3.68
C ALA A 52 1.11 5.39 2.16
N LEU A 53 0.04 4.93 1.50
CA LEU A 53 -0.05 4.94 0.04
C LEU A 53 0.18 6.34 -0.52
N GLU A 54 -0.59 7.33 -0.05
CA GLU A 54 -0.48 8.72 -0.48
C GLU A 54 0.92 9.30 -0.27
N ALA A 55 1.58 8.94 0.85
CA ALA A 55 2.95 9.35 1.14
C ALA A 55 3.99 8.72 0.19
N CYS A 56 3.71 7.53 -0.35
CA CYS A 56 4.61 6.82 -1.25
C CYS A 56 4.55 7.36 -2.68
N LEU A 57 3.35 7.67 -3.19
CA LEU A 57 3.14 7.99 -4.61
C LEU A 57 4.11 9.04 -5.18
N PRO A 58 4.40 10.17 -4.51
CA PRO A 58 5.24 11.23 -5.08
C PRO A 58 6.74 10.91 -5.16
N ILE A 59 7.18 9.83 -4.52
CA ILE A 59 8.60 9.48 -4.34
C ILE A 59 8.94 8.08 -4.86
N LEU A 60 7.99 7.42 -5.53
CA LEU A 60 8.21 6.14 -6.17
C LEU A 60 9.24 6.23 -7.30
N SER A 61 9.97 5.15 -7.49
CA SER A 61 10.83 4.92 -8.65
C SER A 61 10.66 3.47 -9.13
N ASP A 62 10.97 3.21 -10.40
CA ASP A 62 10.70 1.91 -11.04
C ASP A 62 11.54 0.74 -10.45
N ASP A 63 12.61 1.05 -9.75
CA ASP A 63 13.49 0.09 -9.07
C ASP A 63 13.05 -0.23 -7.62
N LYS A 64 11.96 0.38 -7.13
CA LYS A 64 11.48 0.20 -5.75
C LYS A 64 10.16 -0.55 -5.70
N GLU A 65 10.00 -1.35 -4.66
CA GLU A 65 8.82 -2.14 -4.41
C GLU A 65 8.17 -1.76 -3.08
N ILE A 66 6.86 -1.52 -3.13
CA ILE A 66 6.05 -1.23 -1.94
C ILE A 66 4.88 -2.20 -1.86
N ARG A 67 4.70 -2.79 -0.68
CA ARG A 67 3.60 -3.71 -0.39
C ARG A 67 2.90 -3.36 0.92
N PHE A 68 1.67 -3.85 1.05
CA PHE A 68 0.79 -3.66 2.20
C PHE A 68 0.36 -5.03 2.74
N LEU A 69 0.77 -5.32 3.97
CA LEU A 69 0.36 -6.46 4.76
C LEU A 69 -0.78 -6.03 5.68
N PHE A 70 -1.95 -6.65 5.49
CA PHE A 70 -3.09 -6.50 6.38
C PHE A 70 -3.25 -7.79 7.17
N LEU A 71 -3.13 -7.69 8.49
CA LEU A 71 -3.33 -8.82 9.39
C LEU A 71 -4.83 -9.02 9.68
N PRO A 72 -5.25 -10.21 10.16
CA PRO A 72 -6.63 -10.42 10.58
C PRO A 72 -7.07 -9.40 11.63
N SER A 73 -8.38 -9.15 11.72
CA SER A 73 -8.97 -8.35 12.78
C SER A 73 -8.50 -8.86 14.15
N GLU A 74 -8.17 -7.95 15.06
CA GLU A 74 -7.57 -8.20 16.40
C GLU A 74 -6.06 -8.49 16.43
N HIS A 75 -5.37 -8.57 15.28
CA HIS A 75 -3.95 -8.84 15.25
C HIS A 75 -3.08 -7.66 14.80
N ASP A 76 -2.11 -7.35 15.65
CA ASP A 76 -0.90 -6.61 15.31
C ASP A 76 0.25 -7.60 14.99
N PRO A 77 1.42 -7.14 14.50
CA PRO A 77 2.53 -8.04 14.19
C PRO A 77 3.04 -8.87 15.38
N ASP A 78 2.95 -8.35 16.61
CA ASP A 78 3.42 -9.03 17.83
C ASP A 78 2.47 -10.16 18.26
N SER A 79 1.18 -9.88 18.35
CA SER A 79 0.16 -10.89 18.65
C SER A 79 0.07 -11.95 17.56
N TYR A 80 0.17 -11.55 16.28
CA TYR A 80 0.13 -12.48 15.16
C TYR A 80 1.28 -13.49 15.21
N ILE A 81 2.52 -13.01 15.35
CA ILE A 81 3.69 -13.90 15.37
C ILE A 81 3.71 -14.79 16.61
N ARG A 82 3.21 -14.33 17.76
CA ARG A 82 3.08 -15.15 18.97
C ARG A 82 2.04 -16.25 18.81
N GLN A 83 0.95 -15.99 18.11
CA GLN A 83 -0.14 -16.94 17.94
C GLN A 83 0.12 -17.94 16.81
N TYR A 84 0.61 -17.49 15.66
CA TYR A 84 0.75 -18.31 14.44
C TYR A 84 2.20 -18.70 14.12
N GLY A 85 3.18 -18.11 14.82
CA GLY A 85 4.61 -18.40 14.64
C GLY A 85 5.27 -17.64 13.48
N SER A 86 6.61 -17.68 13.45
CA SER A 86 7.42 -16.96 12.47
C SER A 86 7.16 -17.40 11.03
N ALA A 87 6.93 -18.70 10.78
CA ALA A 87 6.69 -19.23 9.44
C ALA A 87 5.38 -18.69 8.83
N ALA A 88 4.32 -18.59 9.63
CA ALA A 88 3.05 -18.01 9.18
C ALA A 88 3.21 -16.51 8.89
N PHE A 89 3.97 -15.79 9.73
CA PHE A 89 4.24 -14.36 9.50
C PHE A 89 5.08 -14.12 8.24
N GLU A 90 6.10 -14.95 7.99
CA GLU A 90 6.89 -14.90 6.75
C GLU A 90 6.02 -15.18 5.52
N GLN A 91 5.12 -16.15 5.60
CA GLN A 91 4.16 -16.41 4.53
C GLN A 91 3.24 -15.20 4.29
N ALA A 92 2.74 -14.56 5.36
CA ALA A 92 1.89 -13.38 5.26
C ALA A 92 2.66 -12.21 4.60
N ILE A 93 3.92 -11.99 4.98
CA ILE A 93 4.83 -11.02 4.34
C ILE A 93 4.99 -11.29 2.84
N ASN A 94 5.14 -12.54 2.45
CA ASN A 94 5.30 -12.94 1.05
C ASN A 94 4.01 -12.74 0.23
N GLN A 95 2.85 -12.83 0.88
CA GLN A 95 1.54 -12.61 0.28
C GLN A 95 1.07 -11.15 0.36
N ALA A 96 1.89 -10.24 0.89
CA ALA A 96 1.53 -8.83 1.06
C ALA A 96 1.13 -8.19 -0.28
N MET A 97 0.04 -7.44 -0.24
CA MET A 97 -0.60 -6.83 -1.40
C MET A 97 0.32 -5.80 -2.05
N PRO A 98 0.60 -5.89 -3.36
CA PRO A 98 1.35 -4.87 -4.07
C PRO A 98 0.67 -3.49 -4.00
N LEU A 99 1.47 -2.41 -4.04
CA LEU A 99 0.95 -1.04 -4.04
C LEU A 99 -0.11 -0.81 -5.12
N SER A 100 0.07 -1.35 -6.32
CA SER A 100 -0.90 -1.24 -7.42
C SER A 100 -2.25 -1.89 -7.07
N GLY A 101 -2.23 -3.07 -6.45
CA GLY A 101 -3.43 -3.75 -5.99
C GLY A 101 -4.16 -2.94 -4.93
N PHE A 102 -3.42 -2.39 -3.97
CA PHE A 102 -4.00 -1.57 -2.91
C PHE A 102 -4.54 -0.23 -3.42
N PHE A 103 -3.81 0.41 -4.34
CA PHE A 103 -4.24 1.62 -5.06
C PHE A 103 -5.63 1.43 -5.67
N PHE A 104 -5.82 0.36 -6.45
CA PHE A 104 -7.11 0.14 -7.10
C PHE A 104 -8.20 -0.29 -6.14
N LYS A 105 -7.86 -1.10 -5.12
CA LYS A 105 -8.80 -1.46 -4.07
C LYS A 105 -9.40 -0.21 -3.41
N LEU A 106 -8.56 0.78 -3.07
CA LEU A 106 -9.03 2.05 -2.50
C LEU A 106 -9.76 2.93 -3.52
N ALA A 107 -9.26 3.04 -4.75
CA ALA A 107 -9.88 3.89 -5.76
C ALA A 107 -11.31 3.43 -6.12
N SER A 108 -11.55 2.12 -6.14
CA SER A 108 -12.87 1.54 -6.44
C SER A 108 -13.73 1.28 -5.20
N ASP A 109 -13.27 1.64 -4.00
CA ASP A 109 -14.00 1.35 -2.77
C ASP A 109 -15.39 2.01 -2.78
N GLY A 110 -16.43 1.21 -2.50
CA GLY A 110 -17.83 1.66 -2.55
C GLY A 110 -18.37 2.04 -3.93
N ASN A 111 -17.64 1.80 -5.04
CA ASN A 111 -18.06 2.17 -6.39
C ASN A 111 -18.44 0.94 -7.23
N ASP A 112 -19.60 1.00 -7.90
CA ASP A 112 -20.00 -0.02 -8.87
C ASP A 112 -19.42 0.27 -10.26
N LEU A 113 -18.39 -0.46 -10.65
CA LEU A 113 -17.71 -0.32 -11.95
C LEU A 113 -18.59 -0.73 -13.15
N ALA A 114 -19.73 -1.41 -12.94
CA ALA A 114 -20.68 -1.67 -14.02
C ALA A 114 -21.40 -0.39 -14.49
N THR A 115 -21.51 0.62 -13.62
CA THR A 115 -22.20 1.89 -13.91
C THR A 115 -21.24 2.97 -14.41
N PRO A 116 -21.65 3.83 -15.36
CA PRO A 116 -20.88 5.01 -15.73
C PRO A 116 -20.51 5.89 -14.53
N GLU A 117 -21.43 6.08 -13.58
CA GLU A 117 -21.25 6.89 -12.38
C GLU A 117 -20.17 6.31 -11.46
N GLY A 118 -20.18 4.99 -11.21
CA GLY A 118 -19.16 4.34 -10.39
C GLY A 118 -17.77 4.34 -11.04
N ARG A 119 -17.70 4.20 -12.38
CA ARG A 119 -16.45 4.38 -13.13
C ARG A 119 -15.93 5.81 -13.05
N ALA A 120 -16.82 6.80 -13.19
CA ALA A 120 -16.46 8.21 -13.08
C ALA A 120 -15.95 8.58 -11.68
N LYS A 121 -16.59 8.08 -10.61
CA LYS A 121 -16.14 8.25 -9.22
C LYS A 121 -14.78 7.62 -8.98
N THR A 122 -14.57 6.39 -9.43
CA THR A 122 -13.28 5.70 -9.32
C THR A 122 -12.17 6.48 -10.02
N HIS A 123 -12.43 6.97 -11.23
CA HIS A 123 -11.49 7.81 -11.96
C HIS A 123 -11.20 9.13 -11.22
N HIS A 124 -12.22 9.77 -10.65
CA HIS A 124 -12.07 11.00 -9.87
C HIS A 124 -11.14 10.82 -8.66
N VAL A 125 -11.26 9.70 -7.94
CA VAL A 125 -10.40 9.36 -6.79
C VAL A 125 -8.97 9.04 -7.24
N ALA A 126 -8.80 8.24 -8.30
CA ALA A 126 -7.49 7.80 -8.77
C ALA A 126 -6.65 8.92 -9.42
N LYS A 127 -7.31 9.90 -10.06
CA LYS A 127 -6.65 10.98 -10.81
C LYS A 127 -5.61 11.77 -9.99
N PRO A 128 -5.91 12.36 -8.82
CA PRO A 128 -4.94 13.12 -8.05
C PRO A 128 -3.75 12.26 -7.60
N TRP A 129 -3.97 10.98 -7.29
CA TRP A 129 -2.92 10.03 -6.95
C TRP A 129 -1.98 9.76 -8.12
N LEU A 130 -2.49 9.56 -9.33
CA LEU A 130 -1.67 9.38 -10.53
C LEU A 130 -0.91 10.65 -10.92
N GLN A 131 -1.52 11.81 -10.69
CA GLN A 131 -0.88 13.11 -10.96
C GLN A 131 0.27 13.41 -10.00
N SER A 132 0.20 12.92 -8.75
CA SER A 132 1.28 13.11 -7.77
C SER A 132 2.50 12.23 -8.06
N MET A 133 2.33 11.13 -8.80
CA MET A 133 3.43 10.23 -9.15
C MET A 133 4.39 10.86 -10.17
N PRO A 134 5.71 10.58 -10.05
CA PRO A 134 6.68 10.94 -11.08
C PRO A 134 6.36 10.23 -12.41
N ALA A 135 6.97 10.71 -13.50
CA ALA A 135 6.81 10.13 -14.84
C ALA A 135 7.63 8.84 -14.99
N ILE A 136 7.26 7.82 -14.21
CA ILE A 136 7.87 6.49 -14.15
C ILE A 136 7.01 5.45 -14.87
N ALA A 137 7.59 4.31 -15.26
CA ALA A 137 6.87 3.26 -15.99
C ALA A 137 5.66 2.74 -15.21
N LEU A 138 5.76 2.61 -13.89
CA LEU A 138 4.64 2.20 -13.04
C LEU A 138 3.42 3.12 -13.19
N ARG A 139 3.62 4.44 -13.28
CA ARG A 139 2.52 5.41 -13.48
C ARG A 139 1.79 5.13 -14.79
N SER A 140 2.52 4.86 -15.87
CA SER A 140 1.93 4.52 -17.18
C SER A 140 1.15 3.21 -17.14
N GLN A 141 1.63 2.20 -16.39
CA GLN A 141 0.89 0.95 -16.20
C GLN A 141 -0.40 1.16 -15.41
N LEU A 142 -0.35 1.94 -14.33
CA LEU A 142 -1.56 2.26 -13.54
C LEU A 142 -2.58 3.08 -14.34
N LEU A 143 -2.14 4.04 -15.17
CA LEU A 143 -3.02 4.78 -16.07
C LEU A 143 -3.74 3.85 -17.06
N ARG A 144 -3.01 2.91 -17.66
CA ARG A 144 -3.58 1.91 -18.57
C ARG A 144 -4.58 1.01 -17.85
N GLU A 145 -4.24 0.52 -16.67
CA GLU A 145 -5.11 -0.34 -15.88
C GLU A 145 -6.37 0.40 -15.40
N LEU A 146 -6.25 1.69 -15.02
CA LEU A 146 -7.40 2.53 -14.69
C LEU A 146 -8.34 2.67 -15.88
N ALA A 147 -7.80 2.95 -17.07
CA ALA A 147 -8.58 3.06 -18.30
C ALA A 147 -9.34 1.76 -18.62
N ASN A 148 -8.68 0.60 -18.48
CA ASN A 148 -9.30 -0.71 -18.64
C ASN A 148 -10.45 -0.93 -17.65
N ARG A 149 -10.24 -0.66 -16.35
CA ARG A 149 -11.26 -0.84 -15.31
C ARG A 149 -12.45 0.13 -15.44
N THR A 150 -12.19 1.32 -15.95
CA THR A 150 -13.19 2.38 -16.11
C THR A 150 -13.78 2.46 -17.51
N ALA A 151 -13.46 1.52 -18.39
CA ALA A 151 -13.90 1.49 -19.79
C ALA A 151 -13.75 2.86 -20.49
N SER A 152 -12.69 3.60 -20.13
CA SER A 152 -12.42 4.95 -20.60
C SER A 152 -11.27 4.91 -21.60
N SER A 153 -11.34 5.72 -22.66
CA SER A 153 -10.17 5.92 -23.53
C SER A 153 -9.06 6.62 -22.75
N VAL A 154 -7.81 6.17 -22.88
CA VAL A 154 -6.64 6.85 -22.29
C VAL A 154 -6.51 8.23 -22.93
N SER A 155 -7.11 9.26 -22.32
CA SER A 155 -6.90 10.65 -22.71
C SER A 155 -5.65 11.15 -21.99
N ALA A 156 -4.66 11.56 -22.79
CA ALA A 156 -3.33 12.03 -22.40
C ALA A 156 -3.35 13.21 -21.42
#